data_AF-A0A7J9X2M8-F1
#
_entry.id   AF-A0A7J9X2M8-F1
#
_cell.length_a   1.000
_cell.length_b   1.000
_cell.length_c   1.000
_cell.angle_alpha   90.00
_cell.angle_beta   90.00
_cell.angle_gamma   90.00
#
_symmetry.space_group_name_H-M   'P 1'
#
loop_
_entity.id
_entity.type
_entity.pdbx_description
1 polymer ?
#
loop_
_entity_poly.entity_id
_entity_poly.type
_entity_poly.pdbx_seq_one_letter_code
_entity_poly.pdbx_strand_id
1 'polypeptide(L)'
;MFSAPFSQSVKFDDFFVFAIEKVGRITEEEDGGAVRYRARAELAGRLFEQVTVDIGFSDALGWQPERLQAPDFLSFAGIEPIEVPTLPIEQHIAGKVHAYTRSYGDGRQSSRVKDLVDQCSYRTATCRSPL
;
A
#
# COMPACT_ATOMS: atom_id res chain seq x y z
N MET A 1 10.31 -11.69 26.43
CA MET A 1 9.92 -10.39 27.03
C MET A 1 9.94 -9.35 25.91
N PHE A 2 8.80 -9.11 25.26
CA PHE A 2 8.62 -8.00 24.32
C PHE A 2 7.32 -7.30 24.70
N SER A 3 7.46 -6.16 25.37
CA SER A 3 6.38 -5.27 25.75
C SER A 3 6.64 -3.95 25.03
N ALA A 4 6.01 -3.78 23.87
CA ALA A 4 5.70 -2.48 23.29
C ALA A 4 4.18 -2.47 23.04
N PRO A 5 3.47 -1.36 23.27
CA PRO A 5 2.01 -1.37 23.21
C PRO A 5 1.57 -1.37 21.75
N PHE A 6 1.46 -2.55 21.16
CA PHE A 6 0.69 -2.69 19.93
C PHE A 6 -0.76 -2.36 20.26
N SER A 7 -1.37 -1.50 19.46
CA SER A 7 -2.74 -1.08 19.72
C SER A 7 -3.71 -2.25 19.53
N GLN A 8 -3.40 -3.18 18.61
CA GLN A 8 -4.21 -4.36 18.30
C GLN A 8 -3.33 -5.49 17.75
N SER A 9 -3.66 -6.73 18.08
CA SER A 9 -3.10 -7.93 17.45
C SER A 9 -4.21 -8.89 17.02
N VAL A 10 -4.03 -9.53 15.85
CA VAL A 10 -4.99 -10.47 15.27
C VAL A 10 -4.23 -11.71 14.78
N LYS A 11 -4.80 -12.88 15.07
CA LYS A 11 -4.30 -14.18 14.58
C LYS A 11 -5.24 -14.70 13.51
N PHE A 12 -4.66 -15.19 12.41
CA PHE A 12 -5.39 -15.82 11.32
C PHE A 12 -5.14 -17.33 11.29
N ASP A 13 -5.91 -18.04 10.47
CA ASP A 13 -5.82 -19.50 10.29
C ASP A 13 -4.70 -19.92 9.32
N ASP A 14 -3.75 -19.02 9.08
CA ASP A 14 -2.62 -19.14 8.14
C ASP A 14 -1.27 -19.10 8.89
N PHE A 15 -1.30 -19.35 10.21
CA PHE A 15 -0.17 -19.28 11.14
C PHE A 15 0.40 -17.88 11.41
N PHE A 16 -0.07 -16.85 10.72
CA PHE A 16 0.38 -15.49 10.95
C PHE A 16 -0.33 -14.82 12.13
N VAL A 17 0.45 -14.04 12.87
CA VAL A 17 -0.05 -13.08 13.85
C VAL A 17 0.37 -11.69 13.39
N PHE A 18 -0.60 -10.80 13.23
CA PHE A 18 -0.34 -9.42 12.85
C PHE A 18 -0.50 -8.51 14.05
N ALA A 19 0.51 -7.66 14.29
CA ALA A 19 0.45 -6.59 15.28
C ALA A 19 0.48 -5.24 14.57
N ILE A 20 -0.52 -4.40 14.85
CA ILE A 20 -0.70 -3.10 14.19
C ILE A 20 -0.42 -1.96 15.18
N GLU A 21 0.42 -1.03 14.75
CA GLU A 21 0.81 0.16 15.51
C GLU A 21 0.57 1.41 14.67
N LYS A 22 -0.11 2.42 15.22
CA LYS A 22 -0.21 3.74 14.59
C LYS A 22 1.10 4.49 14.82
N VAL A 23 1.80 4.84 13.75
CA VAL A 23 3.11 5.51 13.80
C VAL A 23 2.95 7.03 13.84
N GLY A 24 2.00 7.59 13.10
CA GLY A 24 1.78 9.03 13.06
C GLY A 24 0.88 9.48 11.92
N ARG A 25 0.73 10.81 11.76
CA ARG A 25 0.15 11.40 10.55
C ARG A 25 1.26 11.67 9.54
N ILE A 26 0.98 11.39 8.28
CA ILE A 26 1.74 11.93 7.15
C ILE A 26 1.21 13.37 7.02
N THR A 27 2.13 14.34 6.94
CA THR A 27 1.94 15.78 7.17
C THR A 27 0.64 16.40 6.62
N GLU A 28 0.20 17.51 7.25
CA GLU A 28 -0.96 18.35 6.84
C GLU A 28 -0.91 18.88 5.39
N GLU A 29 0.20 18.64 4.69
CA GLU A 29 0.47 19.06 3.32
C GLU A 29 -0.11 18.09 2.27
N GLU A 30 -0.50 16.86 2.62
CA GLU A 30 -1.29 15.99 1.75
C GLU A 30 -2.78 16.38 1.92
N ASP A 31 -3.36 17.06 0.94
CA ASP A 31 -4.79 17.39 0.91
C ASP A 31 -5.59 16.10 1.21
N GLY A 32 -6.30 16.08 2.33
CA GLY A 32 -7.09 14.92 2.80
C GLY A 32 -6.57 14.24 4.06
N GLY A 33 -5.30 14.46 4.44
CA GLY A 33 -4.66 13.83 5.59
C GLY A 33 -4.44 12.33 5.42
N ALA A 34 -3.26 11.84 5.77
CA ALA A 34 -2.98 10.41 5.78
C ALA A 34 -2.43 9.96 7.13
N VAL A 35 -2.74 8.72 7.52
CA VAL A 35 -2.24 8.12 8.75
C VAL A 35 -1.35 6.94 8.38
N ARG A 36 -0.16 6.95 8.96
CA ARG A 36 0.82 5.87 8.81
C ARG A 36 0.70 4.88 9.96
N TYR A 37 0.60 3.62 9.59
CA TYR A 37 0.65 2.47 10.47
C TYR A 37 1.87 1.61 10.17
N ARG A 38 2.24 0.79 11.15
CA ARG A 38 3.24 -0.25 11.03
C ARG A 38 2.54 -1.57 11.34
N ALA A 39 2.61 -2.50 10.40
CA ALA A 39 2.15 -3.86 10.59
C ALA A 39 3.36 -4.78 10.72
N ARG A 40 3.42 -5.53 11.82
CA ARG A 40 4.39 -6.61 12.02
C ARG A 40 3.68 -7.94 11.80
N ALA A 41 4.20 -8.74 10.89
CA ALA A 41 3.76 -10.10 10.67
C ALA A 41 4.71 -11.03 11.43
N GLU A 42 4.16 -11.84 12.32
CA GLU A 42 4.90 -12.87 13.04
C GLU A 42 4.44 -14.26 12.59
N LEU A 43 5.39 -15.17 12.42
CA LEU A 43 5.16 -16.56 12.08
C LEU A 43 5.87 -17.43 13.12
N ALA A 44 5.12 -18.32 13.77
CA ALA A 44 5.64 -19.17 14.86
C ALA A 44 6.39 -18.39 15.97
N GLY A 45 5.92 -17.18 16.30
CA GLY A 45 6.49 -16.32 17.34
C GLY A 45 7.80 -15.62 16.96
N ARG A 46 8.16 -15.61 15.68
CA ARG A 46 9.29 -14.85 15.13
C ARG A 46 8.79 -13.80 14.16
N LEU A 47 9.44 -12.64 14.14
CA LEU A 47 9.17 -11.62 13.13
C LEU A 47 9.47 -12.20 11.75
N PHE A 48 8.43 -12.26 10.92
CA PHE A 48 8.55 -12.65 9.52
C PHE A 48 8.86 -11.42 8.67
N GLU A 49 8.06 -10.36 8.80
CA GLU A 49 8.24 -9.12 8.04
C GLU A 49 7.63 -7.91 8.79
N GLN A 50 8.10 -6.70 8.46
CA GLN A 50 7.51 -5.46 8.96
C GLN A 50 7.22 -4.50 7.80
N VAL A 51 5.94 -4.22 7.56
CA VAL A 51 5.50 -3.32 6.50
C VAL A 51 4.92 -2.02 7.05
N THR A 52 5.13 -0.94 6.29
CA THR A 52 4.50 0.37 6.56
C THR A 52 3.23 0.47 5.72
N VAL A 53 2.12 0.85 6.36
CA VAL A 53 0.81 0.95 5.73
C VAL A 53 0.32 2.39 5.85
N ASP A 54 0.13 3.04 4.71
CA ASP A 54 -0.37 4.40 4.65
C ASP A 54 -1.85 4.39 4.27
N ILE A 55 -2.67 5.04 5.10
CA ILE A 55 -4.11 5.16 4.87
C ILE A 55 -4.39 6.63 4.58
N GLY A 56 -4.64 6.92 3.30
CA GLY A 56 -5.16 8.21 2.85
C GLY A 56 -6.68 8.22 2.89
N PHE A 57 -7.27 9.35 3.28
CA PHE A 57 -8.71 9.56 3.22
C PHE A 57 -9.05 10.37 1.98
N SER A 58 -10.07 9.95 1.24
CA SER A 58 -10.63 10.71 0.12
C SER A 58 -12.15 10.74 0.20
N ASP A 59 -12.77 11.66 -0.52
CA ASP A 59 -14.21 11.66 -0.72
C ASP A 59 -14.69 10.37 -1.41
N ALA A 60 -16.00 10.15 -1.38
CA ALA A 60 -16.64 8.99 -1.96
C ALA A 60 -16.20 8.78 -3.42
N LEU A 61 -15.72 7.57 -3.69
CA LEU A 61 -15.07 7.23 -4.94
C LEU A 61 -16.11 7.13 -6.05
N GLY A 62 -15.90 7.90 -7.14
CA GLY A 62 -16.74 7.84 -8.35
C GLY A 62 -16.41 6.67 -9.30
N TRP A 63 -15.57 5.74 -8.85
CA TRP A 63 -15.04 4.64 -9.65
C TRP A 63 -15.09 3.32 -8.88
N GLN A 64 -15.15 2.21 -9.60
CA GLN A 64 -15.17 0.87 -9.02
C GLN A 64 -13.73 0.36 -8.86
N PRO A 65 -13.37 -0.24 -7.71
CA PRO A 65 -12.08 -0.89 -7.55
C PRO A 65 -11.86 -2.01 -8.57
N GLU A 66 -10.66 -2.10 -9.10
CA GLU A 66 -10.22 -3.24 -9.91
C GLU A 66 -9.81 -4.37 -8.97
N ARG A 67 -10.14 -5.63 -9.29
CA ARG A 67 -9.69 -6.78 -8.49
C ARG A 67 -8.48 -7.41 -9.13
N LEU A 68 -7.37 -7.47 -8.40
CA LEU A 68 -6.14 -8.10 -8.85
C LEU A 68 -5.85 -9.35 -8.02
N GLN A 69 -5.53 -10.45 -8.71
CA GLN A 69 -5.05 -11.67 -8.07
C GLN A 69 -3.63 -11.43 -7.56
N ALA A 70 -3.41 -11.66 -6.26
CA ALA A 70 -2.08 -11.63 -5.68
C ALA A 70 -1.22 -12.76 -6.29
N PRO A 71 0.10 -12.54 -6.47
CA PRO A 71 0.98 -13.59 -6.93
C PRO A 71 0.98 -14.78 -5.95
N ASP A 72 1.12 -15.98 -6.49
CA ASP A 72 1.21 -17.20 -5.68
C ASP A 72 2.61 -17.35 -5.06
N PHE A 73 2.77 -16.80 -3.86
CA PHE A 73 4.03 -16.90 -3.10
C PHE A 73 3.99 -17.94 -1.99
N LEU A 74 2.81 -18.34 -1.52
CA LEU A 74 2.65 -19.11 -0.28
C LEU A 74 1.86 -20.43 -0.46
N SER A 75 1.53 -20.84 -1.70
CA SER A 75 0.88 -22.14 -1.95
C SER A 75 1.65 -23.33 -1.41
N PHE A 76 2.99 -23.26 -1.37
CA PHE A 76 3.82 -24.32 -0.77
C PHE A 76 3.51 -24.54 0.72
N ALA A 77 2.95 -23.53 1.39
CA ALA A 77 2.54 -23.56 2.79
C ALA A 77 1.02 -23.79 2.95
N GLY A 78 0.30 -24.10 1.86
CA GLY A 78 -1.15 -24.28 1.86
C GLY A 78 -1.95 -22.97 1.99
N ILE A 79 -1.32 -21.82 1.72
CA ILE A 79 -1.97 -20.51 1.74
C ILE A 79 -2.27 -20.12 0.30
N GLU A 80 -3.56 -20.11 -0.05
CA GLU A 80 -4.01 -19.76 -1.39
C GLU A 80 -3.87 -18.25 -1.67
N PRO A 81 -3.58 -17.85 -2.92
CA PRO A 81 -3.47 -16.44 -3.26
C PRO A 81 -4.84 -15.75 -3.20
N ILE A 82 -4.86 -14.50 -2.75
CA ILE A 82 -6.09 -13.72 -2.54
C ILE A 82 -6.34 -12.72 -3.68
N GLU A 83 -7.60 -12.35 -3.89
CA GLU A 83 -7.94 -11.17 -4.70
C GLU A 83 -7.92 -9.91 -3.82
N VAL A 84 -7.23 -8.87 -4.29
CA VAL A 84 -7.14 -7.59 -3.60
C VAL A 84 -7.80 -6.50 -4.44
N PRO A 85 -8.70 -5.68 -3.88
CA PRO A 85 -9.21 -4.49 -4.57
C PRO A 85 -8.11 -3.43 -4.66
N THR A 86 -7.89 -2.90 -5.85
CA THR A 86 -6.91 -1.85 -6.15
C THR A 86 -7.55 -0.66 -6.83
N LEU A 87 -6.85 0.47 -6.85
CA LEU A 87 -7.27 1.59 -7.68
C LEU A 87 -7.20 1.15 -9.15
N PRO A 88 -8.18 1.54 -9.99
CA PRO A 88 -8.06 1.41 -11.43
C PRO A 88 -6.76 2.05 -11.93
N ILE A 89 -6.21 1.50 -13.01
CA ILE A 89 -4.97 1.97 -13.61
C ILE A 89 -4.96 3.48 -13.89
N GLU A 90 -6.09 4.05 -14.32
CA GLU A 90 -6.24 5.47 -14.61
C GLU A 90 -6.10 6.31 -13.34
N GLN A 91 -6.64 5.83 -12.22
CA GLN A 91 -6.54 6.51 -10.92
C GLN A 91 -5.12 6.43 -10.36
N HIS A 92 -4.43 5.30 -10.53
CA HIS A 92 -3.01 5.17 -10.18
C HIS A 92 -2.14 6.17 -10.97
N ILE A 93 -2.36 6.29 -12.28
CA ILE A 93 -1.61 7.22 -13.13
C ILE A 93 -1.95 8.66 -12.76
N ALA A 94 -3.23 9.01 -12.61
CA ALA A 94 -3.66 10.35 -12.22
C ALA A 94 -3.04 10.79 -10.88
N GLY A 95 -3.04 9.90 -9.88
CA GLY A 95 -2.40 10.15 -8.58
C GLY A 95 -0.90 10.42 -8.72
N LYS A 96 -0.19 9.62 -9.52
CA LYS A 96 1.25 9.81 -9.77
C LYS A 96 1.56 11.09 -10.53
N VAL A 97 0.79 11.42 -11.56
CA VAL A 97 0.96 12.67 -12.33
C VAL A 97 0.68 13.88 -11.44
N HIS A 98 -0.36 13.84 -10.62
CA HIS A 98 -0.66 14.90 -9.67
C HIS A 98 0.48 15.07 -8.65
N ALA A 99 0.95 13.97 -8.05
CA ALA A 99 2.05 13.98 -7.09
C ALA A 99 3.37 14.49 -7.67
N TYR A 100 3.61 14.26 -8.96
CA TYR A 100 4.78 14.73 -9.69
C TYR A 100 4.71 16.21 -10.06
N THR A 101 3.55 16.70 -10.48
CA THR A 101 3.34 18.10 -10.92
C THR A 101 3.11 19.08 -9.78
N ARG A 102 2.91 18.58 -8.55
CA ARG A 102 2.69 19.40 -7.37
C ARG A 102 3.92 20.26 -7.05
N SER A 103 3.70 21.56 -6.94
CA SER A 103 4.71 22.52 -6.49
C SER A 103 4.62 22.67 -4.97
N TYR A 104 5.68 22.30 -4.27
CA TYR A 104 5.77 22.55 -2.82
C TYR A 104 6.13 24.02 -2.61
N GLY A 105 5.37 24.70 -1.72
CA GLY A 105 5.42 26.16 -1.51
C GLY A 105 6.77 26.74 -1.09
N ASP A 106 7.76 25.89 -0.81
CA ASP A 106 9.10 26.27 -0.36
C ASP A 106 10.18 26.14 -1.47
N GLY A 107 9.78 25.97 -2.73
CA GLY A 107 10.72 25.80 -3.87
C GLY A 107 11.47 24.47 -3.86
N ARG A 108 11.13 23.56 -2.93
CA ARG A 108 11.71 22.22 -2.84
C ARG A 108 11.21 21.36 -4.00
N GLN A 109 12.13 20.96 -4.87
CA GLN A 109 11.81 20.02 -5.96
C GLN A 109 11.35 18.67 -5.38
N SER A 110 10.36 18.07 -6.05
CA SER A 110 9.84 16.76 -5.68
C SER A 110 10.96 15.70 -5.66
N SER A 111 11.14 15.01 -4.53
CA SER A 111 12.09 13.89 -4.41
C SER A 111 11.57 12.60 -5.07
N ARG A 112 10.44 12.67 -5.79
CA ARG A 112 9.70 11.53 -6.35
C ARG A 112 10.20 11.11 -7.73
N VAL A 113 11.51 10.99 -7.92
CA VAL A 113 12.11 10.47 -9.17
C VAL A 113 11.59 9.07 -9.51
N LYS A 114 11.20 8.28 -8.49
CA LYS A 114 10.61 6.94 -8.64
C LYS A 114 9.27 6.95 -9.41
N ASP A 115 8.48 8.02 -9.34
CA ASP A 115 7.19 8.08 -10.05
C ASP A 115 7.36 8.15 -11.58
N LEU A 116 8.52 8.56 -12.09
CA LEU A 116 8.83 8.49 -13.53
C LEU A 116 9.04 7.04 -14.00
N VAL A 117 9.64 6.20 -13.14
CA VAL A 117 9.82 4.77 -13.43
C VAL A 117 8.47 4.06 -13.41
N ASP A 118 7.65 4.34 -12.39
CA ASP A 118 6.33 3.73 -12.27
C ASP A 118 5.42 4.06 -13.47
N GLN A 119 5.47 5.30 -13.98
CA GLN A 119 4.75 5.70 -15.20
C GLN A 119 5.19 4.90 -16.44
N CYS A 120 6.48 4.60 -16.59
CA CYS A 120 6.97 3.78 -17.70
C CYS A 120 6.48 2.33 -17.61
N SER A 121 6.38 1.78 -16.39
CA SER A 121 5.96 0.38 -16.17
C SER A 121 4.51 0.12 -16.56
N TYR A 122 3.60 1.10 -16.42
CA TYR A 122 2.20 0.91 -16.81
C TYR A 122 2.01 0.69 -18.31
N ARG A 123 2.87 1.28 -19.16
CA ARG A 123 2.82 1.09 -20.63
C ARG A 123 3.02 -0.36 -21.06
N THR A 124 3.74 -1.14 -20.26
CA THR A 124 3.97 -2.57 -20.51
C THR A 124 2.80 -3.48 -20.08
N ALA A 125 1.97 -3.04 -19.12
CA ALA A 125 0.85 -3.82 -18.62
C ALA A 125 -0.36 -3.79 -19.58
N THR A 126 -0.63 -2.63 -20.21
CA THR A 126 -1.75 -2.47 -21.16
C THR A 126 -1.55 -3.27 -22.46
N CYS A 127 -0.31 -3.60 -22.82
CA CYS A 127 -0.01 -4.46 -23.98
C CYS A 127 -0.18 -5.97 -23.70
N ARG A 128 -0.47 -6.39 -22.47
CA ARG A 128 -0.63 -7.81 -22.10
C ARG A 128 -2.08 -8.26 -21.90
N SER A 129 -3.06 -7.40 -22.11
CA SER A 129 -4.47 -7.79 -22.13
C SER A 129 -4.80 -8.45 -23.48
N PRO A 130 -5.10 -9.76 -23.53
CA PRO A 130 -5.62 -10.36 -24.74
C PRO A 130 -7.07 -9.90 -24.93
N LEU A 131 -7.40 -9.46 -26.16
CA LEU A 131 -8.79 -9.41 -26.63
C LEU A 131 -9.38 -10.82 -26.65
#